data_AF-A0A9D1WKY2-F1
#
_entry.id   AF-A0A9D1WKY2-F1
#
_cell.length_a   1.000
_cell.length_b   1.000
_cell.length_c   1.000
_cell.angle_alpha   90.00
_cell.angle_beta   90.00
_cell.angle_gamma   90.00
#
_symmetry.space_group_name_H-M   'P 1'
#
loop_
_entity.id
_entity.type
_entity.pdbx_description
1 polymer ?
#
loop_
_entity_poly.entity_id
_entity_poly.type
_entity_poly.pdbx_seq_one_letter_code
_entity_poly.pdbx_strand_id
1 'polypeptide(L)'
;MGIDSAPRCPVTHPFATLSPRTVVAAIESLGFWLPGEPYALNSYENRVYLLHDDDGRRWVAKFYRPERWSDAQIQEEHDFLAELVAADVAVAAPWRDGQGRSLHQVEGFRLALFPQLPGQAPELENPAHLFALGELIGAVHAVGERATFEQRAILDLDAMVCEARTRVLAAPWLDKRQRQAYERISAALHAAL
;
A
#
# COMPACT_ATOMS: atom_id res chain seq x y z
N MET A 1 23.07 -38.61 11.28
CA MET A 1 23.02 -37.81 10.04
C MET A 1 22.48 -36.45 10.42
N GLY A 2 23.37 -35.47 10.57
CA GLY A 2 23.04 -34.13 11.04
C GLY A 2 22.25 -33.37 9.99
N ILE A 3 21.18 -32.72 10.44
CA ILE A 3 20.42 -31.78 9.64
C ILE A 3 21.27 -30.52 9.60
N ASP A 4 21.99 -30.30 8.49
CA ASP A 4 22.81 -29.11 8.29
C ASP A 4 21.86 -27.92 8.10
N SER A 5 21.50 -27.27 9.22
CA SER A 5 20.67 -26.07 9.21
C SER A 5 21.56 -24.91 8.78
N ALA A 6 21.54 -24.57 7.49
CA ALA A 6 22.14 -23.33 7.01
C ALA A 6 21.64 -22.16 7.86
N PRO A 7 22.50 -21.22 8.27
CA PRO A 7 22.08 -20.09 9.08
C PRO A 7 21.02 -19.31 8.31
N ARG A 8 19.79 -19.26 8.83
CA ARG A 8 18.77 -18.32 8.37
C ARG A 8 19.30 -16.94 8.65
N CYS A 9 19.77 -16.24 7.62
CA CYS A 9 20.03 -14.80 7.72
C CYS A 9 18.72 -14.17 8.23
N PRO A 10 18.69 -13.49 9.38
CA PRO A 10 17.46 -12.87 9.86
C PRO A 10 17.04 -11.89 8.77
N VAL A 11 15.85 -12.10 8.21
CA VAL A 11 15.24 -11.13 7.31
C VAL A 11 14.92 -9.94 8.18
N THR A 12 15.86 -8.99 8.24
CA THR A 12 15.67 -7.74 8.96
C THR A 12 14.41 -7.09 8.43
N HIS A 13 13.51 -6.71 9.33
CA HIS A 13 12.26 -6.08 8.94
C HIS A 13 12.57 -4.84 8.06
N PRO A 14 11.87 -4.62 6.92
CA PRO A 14 12.21 -3.53 5.98
C PRO A 14 12.24 -2.12 6.61
N PHE A 15 11.57 -1.96 7.74
CA PHE A 15 11.53 -0.72 8.52
C PHE A 15 12.38 -0.75 9.81
N ALA A 16 13.28 -1.72 9.98
CA ALA A 16 14.10 -1.81 11.19
C ALA A 16 14.97 -0.57 11.43
N THR A 17 15.31 0.14 10.36
CA THR A 17 16.08 1.40 10.40
C THR A 17 15.22 2.65 10.44
N LEU A 18 13.87 2.53 10.32
CA LEU A 18 12.95 3.66 10.41
C LEU A 18 12.68 4.01 11.88
N SER A 19 13.61 4.71 12.50
CA SER A 19 13.48 5.20 13.88
C SER A 19 12.51 6.39 13.98
N PRO A 20 11.91 6.67 15.14
CA PRO A 20 11.10 7.89 15.34
C PRO A 20 11.85 9.18 14.95
N ARG A 21 13.15 9.25 15.24
CA ARG A 21 14.02 10.36 14.82
C ARG A 21 14.10 10.49 13.31
N THR A 22 14.22 9.37 12.59
CA THR A 22 14.25 9.35 11.12
C THR A 22 12.92 9.83 10.54
N VAL A 23 11.79 9.44 11.16
CA VAL A 23 10.45 9.88 10.74
C VAL A 23 10.33 11.40 10.86
N VAL A 24 10.65 11.97 12.02
CA VAL A 24 10.60 13.43 12.25
C VAL A 24 11.50 14.16 11.28
N ALA A 25 12.78 13.77 11.18
CA ALA A 25 13.73 14.42 10.27
C ALA A 25 13.28 14.35 8.79
N ALA A 26 12.67 13.24 8.38
CA ALA A 26 12.14 13.10 7.03
C ALA A 26 10.99 14.08 6.75
N ILE A 27 10.06 14.23 7.68
CA ILE A 27 8.93 15.14 7.53
C ILE A 27 9.38 16.61 7.57
N GLU A 28 10.27 16.96 8.50
CA GLU A 28 10.82 18.32 8.59
C GLU A 28 11.65 18.71 7.37
N SER A 29 12.36 17.75 6.74
CA SER A 29 13.09 18.00 5.49
C SER A 29 12.19 18.41 4.32
N LEU A 30 10.89 18.10 4.39
CA LEU A 30 9.87 18.53 3.42
C LEU A 30 9.26 19.90 3.76
N GLY A 31 9.72 20.55 4.83
CA GLY A 31 9.24 21.85 5.27
C GLY A 31 8.08 21.81 6.27
N PHE A 32 7.74 20.63 6.80
CA PHE A 32 6.69 20.47 7.81
C PHE A 32 7.30 20.43 9.21
N TRP A 33 7.20 21.55 9.94
CA TRP A 33 7.64 21.61 11.33
C TRP A 33 6.64 20.90 12.24
N LEU A 34 7.14 20.07 13.15
CA LEU A 34 6.31 19.24 14.01
C LEU A 34 6.37 19.73 15.46
N PRO A 35 5.30 20.36 15.98
CA PRO A 35 5.25 20.78 17.38
C PRO A 35 5.24 19.60 18.38
N GLY A 36 4.98 18.38 17.91
CA GLY A 36 4.88 17.17 18.73
C GLY A 36 5.30 15.92 17.97
N GLU A 37 5.37 14.80 18.68
CA GLU A 37 5.79 13.52 18.10
C GLU A 37 4.72 12.93 17.17
N PRO A 38 5.08 12.41 15.98
CA PRO A 38 4.16 11.67 15.13
C PRO A 38 3.59 10.43 15.82
N TYR A 39 2.28 10.24 15.72
CA TYR A 39 1.57 9.08 16.26
C TYR A 39 1.49 7.95 15.24
N ALA A 40 2.07 6.78 15.55
CA ALA A 40 2.04 5.63 14.66
C ALA A 40 0.63 5.02 14.54
N LEU A 41 0.18 4.78 13.31
CA LEU A 41 -1.09 4.13 13.00
C LEU A 41 -0.89 2.63 12.71
N ASN A 42 -1.93 1.84 12.97
CA ASN A 42 -1.93 0.40 12.70
C ASN A 42 -1.98 0.14 11.18
N SER A 43 -0.81 -0.09 10.58
CA SER A 43 -0.66 -0.50 9.19
C SER A 43 0.40 -1.59 9.07
N TYR A 44 0.06 -2.65 8.32
CA TYR A 44 0.91 -3.83 8.15
C TYR A 44 1.88 -3.71 6.99
N GLU A 45 1.45 -3.14 5.86
CA GLU A 45 2.28 -3.05 4.66
C GLU A 45 3.24 -1.86 4.74
N ASN A 46 2.70 -0.67 5.01
CA ASN A 46 3.45 0.59 5.10
C ASN A 46 3.61 1.04 6.55
N ARG A 47 4.56 1.92 6.84
CA ARG A 47 4.58 2.63 8.13
C ARG A 47 3.84 3.95 7.98
N VAL A 48 2.80 4.12 8.78
CA VAL A 48 1.89 5.26 8.66
C VAL A 48 1.87 6.01 9.99
N TYR A 49 1.98 7.33 9.92
CA TYR A 49 1.99 8.21 11.09
C TYR A 49 0.99 9.33 10.91
N LEU A 50 0.25 9.66 11.98
CA LEU A 50 -0.54 10.86 12.10
C LEU A 50 0.32 11.96 12.74
N LEU A 51 0.26 13.16 12.19
CA LEU A 51 1.00 14.31 12.71
C LEU A 51 0.20 15.60 12.53
N HIS A 52 0.65 16.67 13.18
CA HIS A 52 0.18 18.02 12.89
C HIS A 52 1.36 18.95 12.64
N ASP A 53 1.20 19.90 11.73
CA ASP A 53 2.18 20.95 11.50
C ASP A 53 2.06 22.10 12.51
N ASP A 54 2.91 23.11 12.39
CA ASP A 54 2.93 24.32 13.20
C ASP A 54 1.72 25.25 12.98
N ASP A 55 1.04 25.12 11.84
CA ASP A 55 -0.27 25.73 11.56
C ASP A 55 -1.45 24.94 12.18
N GLY A 56 -1.18 23.80 12.81
CA GLY A 56 -2.19 22.93 13.43
C GLY A 56 -2.97 22.06 12.45
N ARG A 57 -2.56 21.98 11.17
CA ARG A 57 -3.18 21.09 10.18
C ARG A 57 -2.71 19.67 10.40
N ARG A 58 -3.62 18.72 10.22
CA ARG A 58 -3.35 17.29 10.43
C ARG A 58 -2.99 16.59 9.14
N TRP A 59 -1.96 15.76 9.21
CA TRP A 59 -1.43 15.02 8.07
C TRP A 59 -1.22 13.54 8.40
N VAL A 60 -1.22 12.73 7.35
CA VAL A 60 -0.84 11.32 7.40
C VAL A 60 0.44 11.15 6.58
N ALA A 61 1.53 10.80 7.24
CA ALA A 61 2.78 10.41 6.60
C ALA A 61 2.77 8.91 6.31
N LYS A 62 2.85 8.52 5.04
CA LYS A 62 2.91 7.12 4.60
C LYS A 62 4.31 6.83 4.06
N PHE A 63 5.07 6.02 4.80
CA PHE A 63 6.35 5.47 4.36
C PHE A 63 6.12 4.15 3.64
N TYR A 64 6.41 4.13 2.35
CA TYR A 64 6.23 2.97 1.50
C TYR A 64 7.21 1.88 1.87
N ARG A 65 6.71 0.64 1.90
CA ARG A 65 7.57 -0.54 2.12
C ARG A 65 8.65 -0.61 1.04
N PRO A 66 9.93 -0.67 1.42
CA PRO A 66 11.01 -0.91 0.46
C PRO A 66 10.73 -2.15 -0.40
N GLU A 67 11.09 -2.06 -1.68
CA GLU A 67 11.02 -3.16 -2.66
C GLU A 67 9.60 -3.68 -2.97
N ARG A 68 8.54 -3.10 -2.39
CA ARG A 68 7.16 -3.50 -2.70
C ARG A 68 6.66 -2.93 -4.01
N TRP A 69 6.96 -1.65 -4.26
CA TRP A 69 6.56 -0.91 -5.44
C TRP A 69 7.73 -0.08 -5.98
N SER A 70 7.77 0.12 -7.29
CA SER A 70 8.67 1.07 -7.94
C SER A 70 8.19 2.51 -7.76
N ASP A 71 9.07 3.47 -7.99
CA ASP A 71 8.73 4.90 -7.97
C ASP A 71 7.61 5.20 -8.98
N ALA A 72 7.70 4.64 -10.19
CA ALA A 72 6.71 4.81 -11.24
C ALA A 72 5.33 4.27 -10.83
N GLN A 73 5.28 3.12 -10.16
CA GLN A 73 4.03 2.54 -9.65
C GLN A 73 3.40 3.37 -8.53
N ILE A 74 4.21 4.00 -7.68
CA ILE A 74 3.70 4.87 -6.62
C ILE A 74 3.22 6.19 -7.23
N GLN A 75 3.98 6.76 -8.17
CA GLN A 75 3.61 8.01 -8.83
C GLN A 75 2.32 7.87 -9.63
N GLU A 76 2.12 6.74 -10.33
CA GLU A 76 0.87 6.45 -11.03
C GLU A 76 -0.35 6.41 -10.08
N GLU A 77 -0.21 5.83 -8.88
CA GLU A 77 -1.26 5.89 -7.83
C GLU A 77 -1.53 7.34 -7.40
N HIS A 78 -0.48 8.16 -7.25
CA HIS A 78 -0.62 9.55 -6.84
C HIS A 78 -1.26 10.43 -7.93
N ASP A 79 -0.98 10.16 -9.19
CA ASP A 79 -1.57 10.87 -10.33
C ASP A 79 -3.05 10.52 -10.46
N PHE A 80 -3.41 9.23 -10.30
CA PHE A 80 -4.81 8.83 -10.25
C PHE A 80 -5.59 9.46 -9.09
N LEU A 81 -4.99 9.55 -7.90
CA LEU A 81 -5.61 10.26 -6.78
C LEU A 81 -5.83 11.74 -7.09
N ALA A 82 -4.93 12.38 -7.83
CA ALA A 82 -5.10 13.76 -8.27
C ALA A 82 -6.23 13.89 -9.31
N GLU A 83 -6.36 12.94 -10.24
CA GLU A 83 -7.49 12.89 -11.18
C GLU A 83 -8.84 12.71 -10.49
N LEU A 84 -8.90 11.84 -9.46
CA LEU A 84 -10.08 11.64 -8.64
C LEU A 84 -10.49 12.93 -7.92
N VAL A 85 -9.55 13.63 -7.30
CA VAL A 85 -9.82 14.94 -6.67
C VAL A 85 -10.27 15.97 -7.70
N ALA A 86 -9.65 16.01 -8.88
CA ALA A 86 -10.05 16.93 -9.96
C ALA A 86 -11.46 16.64 -10.51
N ALA A 87 -11.94 15.41 -10.35
CA ALA A 87 -13.31 14.98 -10.67
C ALA A 87 -14.27 15.07 -9.47
N ASP A 88 -13.88 15.77 -8.40
CA ASP A 88 -14.68 16.00 -7.19
C ASP A 88 -15.04 14.70 -6.42
N VAL A 89 -14.24 13.64 -6.61
CA VAL A 89 -14.38 12.39 -5.85
C VAL A 89 -13.78 12.58 -4.46
N ALA A 90 -14.51 12.17 -3.42
CA ALA A 90 -14.14 12.33 -2.02
C ALA A 90 -12.97 11.42 -1.58
N VAL A 91 -11.77 11.71 -2.07
CA VAL A 91 -10.52 11.03 -1.71
C VAL A 91 -9.45 12.03 -1.28
N ALA A 92 -8.39 11.56 -0.61
CA ALA A 92 -7.22 12.38 -0.30
C ALA A 92 -6.12 12.13 -1.33
N ALA A 93 -5.75 13.15 -2.10
CA ALA A 93 -4.52 13.15 -2.88
C ALA A 93 -3.31 13.52 -2.00
N PRO A 94 -2.11 13.00 -2.32
CA PRO A 94 -0.92 13.38 -1.59
C PRO A 94 -0.58 14.86 -1.84
N TRP A 95 -0.03 15.50 -0.82
CA TRP A 95 0.63 16.80 -0.93
C TRP A 95 1.72 16.75 -2.00
N ARG A 96 1.86 17.86 -2.72
CA ARG A 96 2.90 18.07 -3.72
C ARG A 96 3.74 19.28 -3.34
N ASP A 97 5.05 19.14 -3.49
CA ASP A 97 5.97 20.25 -3.28
C ASP A 97 5.88 21.32 -4.38
N GLY A 98 6.68 22.39 -4.27
CA GLY A 98 6.73 23.46 -5.27
C GLY A 98 7.17 23.03 -6.68
N GLN A 99 7.69 21.80 -6.84
CA GLN A 99 8.02 21.20 -8.14
C GLN A 99 6.95 20.20 -8.62
N GLY A 100 5.84 20.07 -7.88
CA GLY A 100 4.75 19.16 -8.22
C GLY A 100 4.99 17.70 -7.82
N ARG A 101 6.05 17.40 -7.07
CA ARG A 101 6.38 16.02 -6.68
C ARG A 101 5.58 15.62 -5.45
N SER A 102 4.96 14.45 -5.52
CA SER A 102 4.18 13.83 -4.43
C SER A 102 4.89 12.69 -3.71
N LEU A 103 5.91 12.11 -4.36
CA LEU A 103 6.73 11.04 -3.81
C LEU A 103 8.10 11.62 -3.47
N HIS A 104 8.51 11.42 -2.23
CA HIS A 104 9.80 11.90 -1.73
C HIS A 104 10.63 10.73 -1.25
N GLN A 105 11.95 10.91 -1.26
CA GLN A 105 12.88 9.93 -0.72
C GLN A 105 13.74 10.59 0.34
N VAL A 106 13.72 10.03 1.55
CA VAL A 106 14.53 10.50 2.68
C VAL A 106 15.10 9.31 3.42
N GLU A 107 16.41 9.33 3.69
CA GLU A 107 17.11 8.29 4.46
C GLU A 107 16.85 6.86 3.93
N GLY A 108 16.75 6.72 2.60
CA GLY A 108 16.49 5.44 1.92
C GLY A 108 15.02 5.00 1.91
N PHE A 109 14.11 5.74 2.53
CA PHE A 109 12.68 5.45 2.50
C PHE A 109 11.94 6.37 1.54
N ARG A 110 10.96 5.79 0.85
CA ARG A 110 9.99 6.56 0.06
C ARG A 110 8.84 6.98 0.97
N LEU A 111 8.43 8.24 0.92
CA LEU A 111 7.29 8.75 1.68
C LEU A 111 6.41 9.70 0.86
N ALA A 112 5.16 9.79 1.29
CA ALA A 112 4.20 10.80 0.85
C ALA A 112 3.39 11.30 2.05
N LEU A 113 2.96 12.56 1.98
CA LEU A 113 2.11 13.21 2.98
C LEU A 113 0.70 13.36 2.41
N PHE A 114 -0.31 12.99 3.18
CA PHE A 114 -1.72 13.12 2.80
C PHE A 114 -2.43 14.02 3.83
N PRO A 115 -3.35 14.90 3.40
CA PRO A 115 -4.20 15.59 4.36
C PRO A 115 -5.01 14.56 5.14
N GLN A 116 -5.10 14.73 6.45
CA GLN A 116 -5.94 13.84 7.25
C GLN A 116 -7.41 14.20 7.03
N LEU A 117 -8.21 13.24 6.56
CA LEU A 117 -9.64 13.42 6.37
C LEU A 117 -10.41 13.15 7.67
N PRO A 118 -11.10 14.14 8.26
CA PRO A 118 -11.96 13.90 9.41
C PRO A 118 -13.16 13.04 8.99
N GLY A 119 -13.53 12.09 9.84
CA GLY A 119 -14.65 11.21 9.56
C GLY A 119 -14.73 10.04 10.51
N GLN A 120 -15.77 9.24 10.34
CA GLN A 120 -15.96 7.96 11.03
C GLN A 120 -16.10 6.85 10.00
N ALA A 121 -15.76 5.62 10.40
CA ALA A 121 -15.96 4.47 9.53
C ALA A 121 -17.46 4.26 9.25
N PRO A 122 -17.85 3.92 8.01
CA PRO A 122 -19.24 3.66 7.69
C PRO A 122 -19.75 2.40 8.40
N GLU A 123 -20.96 2.48 8.95
CA GLU A 123 -21.71 1.31 9.44
C GLU A 123 -22.26 0.51 8.25
N LEU A 124 -21.78 -0.72 8.05
CA LEU A 124 -22.15 -1.55 6.89
C LEU A 124 -23.59 -2.11 6.94
N GLU A 125 -24.27 -1.98 8.08
CA GLU A 125 -25.68 -2.35 8.22
C GLU A 125 -26.63 -1.18 7.90
N ASN A 126 -26.10 0.04 7.78
CA ASN A 126 -26.87 1.22 7.49
C ASN A 126 -27.03 1.41 5.96
N PRO A 127 -28.26 1.32 5.41
CA PRO A 127 -28.47 1.44 3.96
C PRO A 127 -28.00 2.77 3.37
N ALA A 128 -28.05 3.87 4.13
CA ALA A 128 -27.58 5.18 3.66
C ALA A 128 -26.05 5.22 3.53
N HIS A 129 -25.32 4.59 4.45
CA HIS A 129 -23.86 4.46 4.34
C HIS A 129 -23.47 3.56 3.17
N LEU A 130 -24.18 2.45 2.96
CA LEU A 130 -23.96 1.58 1.81
C LEU A 130 -24.23 2.29 0.49
N PHE A 131 -25.28 3.11 0.42
CA PHE A 131 -25.58 3.92 -0.76
C PHE A 131 -24.45 4.90 -1.06
N ALA A 132 -24.01 5.68 -0.07
CA ALA A 132 -22.91 6.62 -0.22
C ALA A 132 -21.58 5.94 -0.62
N LEU A 133 -21.29 4.75 -0.06
CA LEU A 133 -20.12 3.97 -0.46
C LEU A 133 -20.24 3.48 -1.92
N GLY A 134 -21.44 3.06 -2.34
CA GLY A 134 -21.73 2.70 -3.73
C GLY A 134 -21.52 3.87 -4.69
N GLU A 135 -21.99 5.07 -4.34
CA GLU A 135 -21.75 6.29 -5.12
C GLU A 135 -20.26 6.59 -5.25
N LEU A 136 -19.51 6.50 -4.14
CA LEU A 136 -18.06 6.71 -4.15
C LEU A 136 -17.34 5.70 -5.07
N ILE A 137 -17.67 4.41 -4.96
CA ILE A 137 -17.08 3.37 -5.81
C ILE A 137 -17.41 3.62 -7.28
N GLY A 138 -18.68 3.97 -7.58
CA GLY A 138 -19.11 4.31 -8.94
C GLY A 138 -18.34 5.51 -9.51
N ALA A 139 -18.15 6.56 -8.71
CA ALA A 139 -17.38 7.74 -9.11
C ALA A 139 -15.91 7.40 -9.36
N VAL A 140 -15.28 6.58 -8.52
CA VAL A 140 -13.91 6.09 -8.74
C VAL A 140 -13.82 5.32 -10.06
N HIS A 141 -14.78 4.44 -10.36
CA HIS A 141 -14.80 3.69 -11.62
C HIS A 141 -15.01 4.58 -12.84
N ALA A 142 -15.88 5.59 -12.76
CA ALA A 142 -16.13 6.53 -13.85
C ALA A 142 -14.89 7.39 -14.20
N VAL A 143 -13.99 7.63 -13.24
CA VAL A 143 -12.68 8.23 -13.51
C VAL A 143 -11.71 7.17 -14.03
N GLY A 144 -11.67 6.00 -13.39
CA GLY A 144 -10.77 4.90 -13.74
C GLY A 144 -10.97 4.31 -15.13
N GLU A 145 -12.15 4.45 -15.74
CA GLU A 145 -12.38 3.99 -17.13
C GLU A 145 -11.73 4.90 -18.19
N ARG A 146 -11.30 6.11 -17.82
CA ARG A 146 -10.73 7.09 -18.76
C ARG A 146 -9.36 6.67 -19.28
N ALA A 147 -8.58 5.97 -18.46
CA ALA A 147 -7.26 5.47 -18.80
C ALA A 147 -6.88 4.27 -17.93
N THR A 148 -6.15 3.33 -18.51
CA THR A 148 -5.60 2.17 -17.78
C THR A 148 -4.22 2.51 -17.20
N PHE A 149 -3.91 1.95 -16.03
CA PHE A 149 -2.56 1.94 -15.51
C PHE A 149 -1.59 1.20 -16.43
N GLU A 150 -0.38 1.73 -16.54
CA GLU A 150 0.75 1.18 -17.28
C GLU A 150 1.77 0.52 -16.34
N GLN A 151 1.92 1.02 -15.11
CA GLN A 151 2.98 0.60 -14.18
C GLN A 151 2.47 -0.40 -13.13
N ARG A 152 1.28 -0.16 -12.58
CA ARG A 152 0.64 -1.01 -11.58
C ARG A 152 0.20 -2.33 -12.22
N ALA A 153 0.27 -3.39 -11.41
CA ALA A 153 -0.18 -4.71 -11.84
C ALA A 153 -1.69 -4.69 -12.11
N ILE A 154 -2.08 -5.38 -13.19
CA ILE A 154 -3.47 -5.68 -13.49
C ILE A 154 -3.89 -6.90 -12.66
N LEU A 155 -5.13 -6.91 -12.20
CA LEU A 155 -5.72 -8.08 -11.55
C LEU A 155 -6.02 -9.16 -12.60
N ASP A 156 -5.03 -10.02 -12.84
CA ASP A 156 -5.16 -11.19 -13.71
C ASP A 156 -5.28 -12.46 -12.86
N LEU A 157 -6.49 -13.01 -12.77
CA LEU A 157 -6.78 -14.17 -11.93
C LEU A 157 -6.03 -15.42 -12.37
N ASP A 158 -5.93 -15.67 -13.69
CA ASP A 158 -5.24 -16.85 -14.23
C ASP A 158 -3.75 -16.78 -13.90
N ALA A 159 -3.11 -15.64 -14.20
CA ALA A 159 -1.70 -15.43 -13.90
C ALA A 159 -1.41 -15.52 -12.39
N MET A 160 -2.25 -14.90 -11.56
CA MET A 160 -2.10 -14.95 -10.09
C MET A 160 -2.22 -16.36 -9.54
N VAL A 161 -3.19 -17.15 -10.02
CA VAL A 161 -3.38 -18.53 -9.59
C VAL A 161 -2.23 -19.40 -10.09
N CYS A 162 -1.79 -19.24 -11.34
CA CYS A 162 -0.64 -19.94 -11.89
C CYS A 162 0.65 -19.66 -11.09
N GLU A 163 0.93 -18.39 -10.78
CA GLU A 163 2.11 -17.99 -10.01
C GLU A 163 2.07 -18.54 -8.57
N ALA A 164 0.90 -18.46 -7.91
CA ALA A 164 0.71 -19.03 -6.58
C ALA A 164 0.91 -20.55 -6.56
N ARG A 165 0.30 -21.26 -7.53
CA ARG A 165 0.44 -22.73 -7.68
C ARG A 165 1.90 -23.11 -7.89
N THR A 166 2.60 -22.40 -8.78
CA THR A 166 4.01 -22.63 -9.08
C THR A 166 4.87 -22.44 -7.83
N ARG A 167 4.66 -21.37 -7.07
CA ARG A 167 5.41 -21.12 -5.83
C ARG A 167 5.20 -22.19 -4.76
N VAL A 168 3.95 -22.59 -4.52
CA VAL A 168 3.64 -23.62 -3.52
C VAL A 168 4.16 -24.99 -3.95
N LEU A 169 4.02 -25.34 -5.23
CA LEU A 169 4.58 -26.58 -5.77
C LEU A 169 6.11 -26.52 -5.88
N ALA A 170 6.76 -25.37 -5.96
CA ALA A 170 8.22 -25.31 -5.90
C ALA A 170 8.74 -25.48 -4.45
N ALA A 171 7.88 -25.35 -3.45
CA ALA A 171 8.32 -25.28 -2.06
C ALA A 171 8.83 -26.63 -1.53
N PRO A 172 9.88 -26.61 -0.67
CA PRO A 172 10.51 -27.82 -0.15
C PRO A 172 9.73 -28.48 1.00
N TRP A 173 8.72 -27.80 1.56
CA TRP A 173 8.01 -28.24 2.77
C TRP A 173 6.78 -29.13 2.51
N LEU A 174 6.44 -29.39 1.24
CA LEU A 174 5.36 -30.33 0.90
C LEU A 174 5.91 -31.75 0.75
N ASP A 175 5.36 -32.67 1.55
CA ASP A 175 5.58 -34.09 1.32
C ASP A 175 4.94 -34.56 -0.01
N LYS A 176 5.28 -35.78 -0.45
CA LYS A 176 4.80 -36.32 -1.73
C LYS A 176 3.27 -36.36 -1.81
N ARG A 177 2.58 -36.72 -0.72
CA ARG A 177 1.12 -36.85 -0.68
C ARG A 177 0.45 -35.48 -0.72
N GLN A 178 0.96 -34.53 0.06
CA GLN A 178 0.49 -33.15 0.10
C GLN A 178 0.66 -32.47 -1.25
N ARG A 179 1.80 -32.67 -1.89
CA ARG A 179 2.09 -32.16 -3.24
C ARG A 179 1.09 -32.67 -4.27
N GLN A 180 0.88 -33.99 -4.34
CA GLN A 180 -0.09 -34.59 -5.25
C GLN A 180 -1.52 -34.11 -4.99
N ALA A 181 -1.91 -34.00 -3.71
CA ALA A 181 -3.22 -33.49 -3.33
C ALA A 181 -3.40 -32.02 -3.74
N TYR A 182 -2.42 -31.17 -3.45
CA TYR A 182 -2.42 -29.75 -3.79
C TYR A 182 -2.46 -29.54 -5.31
N GLU A 183 -1.63 -30.25 -6.07
CA GLU A 183 -1.59 -30.16 -7.53
C GLU A 183 -2.95 -30.51 -8.13
N ARG A 184 -3.55 -31.64 -7.71
CA ARG A 184 -4.87 -32.07 -8.20
C ARG A 184 -5.98 -31.07 -7.87
N ILE A 185 -6.06 -30.61 -6.62
CA ILE A 185 -7.12 -29.69 -6.18
C ILE A 185 -6.95 -28.33 -6.86
N SER A 186 -5.72 -27.78 -6.86
CA SER A 186 -5.45 -26.49 -7.47
C SER A 186 -5.64 -26.49 -8.99
N ALA A 187 -5.32 -27.58 -9.68
CA ALA A 187 -5.59 -27.72 -11.11
C ALA A 187 -7.11 -27.74 -11.39
N ALA A 188 -7.89 -28.46 -10.59
CA ALA A 188 -9.33 -28.51 -10.74
C ALA A 188 -10.00 -27.14 -10.47
N LEU A 189 -9.54 -26.41 -9.44
CA LEU A 189 -10.02 -25.05 -9.16
C LEU A 189 -9.64 -24.08 -10.27
N HIS A 190 -8.41 -24.17 -10.79
CA HIS A 190 -7.95 -23.30 -11.88
C HIS A 190 -8.76 -23.51 -13.16
N ALA A 191 -9.09 -24.76 -13.49
CA ALA A 191 -9.91 -25.09 -14.66
C ALA A 191 -11.38 -24.65 -14.54
N ALA A 192 -11.82 -24.22 -13.35
CA ALA A 192 -13.18 -23.77 -13.07
C ALA A 192 -13.32 -22.25 -12.99
N LEU A 193 -12.23 -21.50 -13.17
CA LEU A 193 -12.23 -20.04 -13.32
C LEU A 193 -12.70 -19.66 -14.74
#